data_AF-A0A9D7NQ39-F1
#
_entry.id   AF-A0A9D7NQ39-F1
#
_cell.length_a   1.000
_cell.length_b   1.000
_cell.length_c   1.000
_cell.angle_alpha   90.00
_cell.angle_beta   90.00
_cell.angle_gamma   90.00
#
_symmetry.space_group_name_H-M   'P 1'
#
loop_
_entity.id
_entity.type
_entity.pdbx_description
1 polymer ?
#
loop_
_entity_poly.entity_id
_entity_poly.type
_entity_poly.pdbx_seq_one_letter_code
_entity_poly.pdbx_strand_id
1 'polypeptide(L)'
;MSVPREDQFLGMIHALKSQLMPQNPAVLIQQGDKIIPLHAKDIALFYTENEYSFAYTFAQESFLLSPSLEALSQQFSADFFRINRQFLVNRVAIKDASHHLNRKIMVNLKVPFKVPILVGKLKVTAFLNWWAGK
;
A
#
# COMPACT_ATOMS: atom_id res chain seq x y z
N MET A 1 -31.90 28.35 -9.61
CA MET A 1 -30.70 27.48 -9.68
C MET A 1 -30.48 26.89 -8.29
N SER A 2 -30.75 25.60 -8.12
CA SER A 2 -30.69 24.93 -6.82
C SER A 2 -29.25 24.46 -6.58
N VAL A 3 -28.58 25.03 -5.58
CA VAL A 3 -27.24 24.58 -5.16
C VAL A 3 -27.36 23.11 -4.70
N PRO A 4 -26.55 22.19 -5.24
CA PRO A 4 -26.54 20.80 -4.76
C PRO A 4 -26.23 20.75 -3.27
N ARG A 5 -26.93 19.90 -2.52
CA ARG A 5 -26.61 19.67 -1.10
C ARG A 5 -25.20 19.07 -0.99
N GLU A 6 -24.49 19.40 0.07
CA GLU A 6 -23.08 19.03 0.29
C GLU A 6 -22.82 17.52 0.11
N ASP A 7 -23.73 16.66 0.54
CA ASP A 7 -23.68 15.21 0.33
C ASP A 7 -23.70 14.78 -1.14
N GLN A 8 -24.50 15.45 -1.97
CA GLN A 8 -24.57 15.16 -3.41
C GLN A 8 -23.26 15.55 -4.10
N PHE A 9 -22.66 16.67 -3.69
CA PHE A 9 -21.38 17.12 -4.23
C PHE A 9 -20.23 16.17 -3.86
N LEU A 10 -20.18 15.70 -2.61
CA LEU A 10 -19.21 14.69 -2.18
C LEU A 10 -19.35 13.37 -2.94
N GLY A 11 -20.60 12.93 -3.15
CA GLY A 11 -20.89 11.74 -3.96
C GLY A 11 -20.39 11.86 -5.41
N MET A 12 -20.58 13.03 -6.03
CA MET A 12 -20.09 13.30 -7.38
C MET A 12 -18.55 13.34 -7.46
N ILE A 13 -17.88 13.95 -6.48
CA ILE A 13 -16.41 13.96 -6.41
C ILE A 13 -15.86 12.54 -6.22
N HIS A 14 -16.52 11.72 -5.41
CA HIS A 14 -16.13 10.32 -5.22
C HIS A 14 -16.29 9.51 -6.51
N ALA A 15 -17.44 9.66 -7.18
CA ALA A 15 -17.69 9.01 -8.47
C ALA A 15 -16.66 9.43 -9.53
N LEU A 16 -16.35 10.72 -9.63
CA LEU A 16 -15.34 11.25 -10.56
C LEU A 16 -13.94 10.70 -10.23
N LYS A 17 -13.54 10.67 -8.95
CA LYS A 17 -12.27 10.06 -8.54
C LYS A 17 -12.20 8.59 -8.90
N SER A 18 -13.26 7.82 -8.68
CA SER A 18 -13.30 6.39 -9.00
C SER A 18 -13.22 6.08 -10.50
N GLN A 19 -13.66 7.02 -11.34
CA GLN A 19 -13.66 6.90 -12.80
C GLN A 19 -12.33 7.36 -13.42
N LEU A 20 -11.60 8.26 -12.75
CA LEU A 20 -10.29 8.77 -13.17
C LEU A 20 -9.11 7.95 -12.62
N MET A 21 -9.29 7.22 -11.51
CA MET A 21 -8.23 6.38 -10.94
C MET A 21 -8.22 5.01 -11.64
N PRO A 22 -7.06 4.53 -12.12
CA PRO A 22 -6.98 3.19 -12.70
C PRO A 22 -7.37 2.15 -11.65
N GLN A 23 -8.31 1.28 -12.00
CA GLN A 23 -8.84 0.21 -11.12
C GLN A 23 -7.78 -0.82 -10.70
N ASN A 24 -6.58 -0.76 -11.28
CA ASN A 24 -5.45 -1.61 -10.96
C ASN A 24 -4.15 -0.80 -11.18
N PRO A 25 -3.68 -0.02 -10.19
CA PRO A 25 -2.49 0.79 -10.35
C PRO A 25 -1.26 -0.10 -10.60
N ALA A 26 -0.32 0.42 -11.40
CA ALA A 26 0.94 -0.23 -11.69
C ALA A 26 2.11 0.75 -11.51
N VAL A 27 3.25 0.23 -11.08
CA VAL A 27 4.52 0.95 -11.01
C VAL A 27 5.42 0.43 -12.12
N LEU A 28 6.12 1.33 -12.80
CA LEU A 28 7.05 0.94 -13.86
C LEU A 28 8.40 0.57 -13.23
N ILE A 29 8.93 -0.58 -13.62
CA ILE A 29 10.26 -1.05 -13.27
C ILE A 29 11.14 -1.12 -14.51
N GLN A 30 12.45 -0.93 -14.34
CA GLN A 30 13.43 -1.19 -15.38
C GLN A 30 14.14 -2.51 -15.13
N GLN A 31 14.19 -3.36 -16.15
CA GLN A 31 14.88 -4.65 -16.12
C GLN A 31 15.71 -4.79 -17.39
N GLY A 32 17.00 -4.45 -17.30
CA GLY A 32 17.84 -4.26 -18.48
C GLY A 32 17.27 -3.14 -19.37
N ASP A 33 17.08 -3.42 -20.65
CA ASP A 33 16.50 -2.47 -21.61
C ASP A 33 14.96 -2.45 -21.64
N LYS A 34 14.30 -3.23 -20.77
CA LYS A 34 12.83 -3.35 -20.75
C LYS A 34 12.21 -2.50 -19.65
N ILE A 35 11.11 -1.83 -19.99
CA ILE A 35 10.22 -1.18 -19.03
C ILE A 35 9.01 -2.10 -18.84
N ILE A 36 8.80 -2.56 -17.61
CA ILE A 36 7.77 -3.55 -17.28
C ILE A 36 6.78 -2.93 -16.28
N PRO A 37 5.47 -2.99 -16.52
CA PRO A 37 4.48 -2.58 -15.53
C PRO A 37 4.29 -3.67 -14.47
N LEU A 38 4.55 -3.32 -13.22
CA LEU A 38 4.29 -4.19 -12.07
C LEU A 38 2.98 -3.76 -11.39
N HIS A 39 1.96 -4.60 -11.46
CA HIS A 39 0.62 -4.27 -10.98
C HIS A 39 0.48 -4.50 -9.47
N ALA A 40 -0.42 -3.75 -8.84
CA ALA A 40 -0.76 -3.86 -7.41
C ALA A 40 -1.00 -5.31 -6.95
N LYS A 41 -1.74 -6.09 -7.75
CA LYS A 41 -2.07 -7.50 -7.46
C LYS A 41 -0.84 -8.43 -7.36
N ASP A 42 0.28 -8.05 -8.00
CA ASP A 42 1.49 -8.87 -8.06
C ASP A 42 2.49 -8.47 -6.93
N ILE A 43 2.22 -7.36 -6.22
CA ILE A 43 3.11 -6.78 -5.20
C ILE A 43 2.60 -7.11 -3.80
N ALA A 44 3.45 -7.72 -2.98
CA ALA A 44 3.16 -8.04 -1.59
C ALA A 44 3.41 -6.84 -0.65
N LEU A 45 4.51 -6.10 -0.85
CA LEU A 45 4.79 -4.86 -0.14
C LEU A 45 5.73 -3.96 -0.94
N PHE A 46 5.74 -2.68 -0.58
CA PHE A 46 6.85 -1.79 -0.88
C PHE A 46 7.66 -1.52 0.38
N TYR A 47 8.97 -1.43 0.23
CA TYR A 47 9.88 -1.14 1.34
C TYR A 47 11.01 -0.19 0.95
N THR A 48 11.58 0.49 1.94
CA THR A 48 12.81 1.26 1.78
C THR A 48 13.99 0.53 2.41
N GLU A 49 15.07 0.39 1.66
CA GLU A 49 16.35 -0.15 2.11
C GLU A 49 17.48 0.71 1.53
N ASN A 50 18.44 1.14 2.36
CA ASN A 50 19.55 2.00 1.96
C ASN A 50 19.11 3.26 1.18
N GLU A 51 18.01 3.90 1.61
CA GLU A 51 17.39 5.08 0.96
C GLU A 51 16.70 4.81 -0.39
N TYR A 52 16.79 3.59 -0.91
CA TYR A 52 16.12 3.18 -2.14
C TYR A 52 14.75 2.57 -1.86
N SER A 53 13.81 2.75 -2.79
CA SER A 53 12.47 2.16 -2.72
C SER A 53 12.44 0.86 -3.53
N PHE A 54 11.78 -0.16 -3.00
CA PHE A 54 11.65 -1.47 -3.63
C PHE A 54 10.20 -1.94 -3.63
N ALA A 55 9.81 -2.69 -4.67
CA ALA A 55 8.63 -3.55 -4.66
C ALA A 55 9.07 -4.99 -4.40
N TYR A 56 8.44 -5.65 -3.43
CA TYR A 56 8.56 -7.09 -3.22
C TYR A 56 7.31 -7.80 -3.72
N THR A 57 7.45 -8.76 -4.62
CA THR A 57 6.33 -9.43 -5.27
C THR A 57 5.87 -10.68 -4.54
N PHE A 58 4.67 -11.15 -4.88
CA PHE A 58 4.20 -12.47 -4.44
C PHE A 58 5.06 -13.62 -4.96
N ALA A 59 5.78 -13.40 -6.07
CA ALA A 59 6.77 -14.31 -6.62
C ALA A 59 8.13 -14.27 -5.88
N GLN A 60 8.24 -13.51 -4.78
CA GLN A 60 9.43 -13.38 -3.95
C GLN A 60 10.60 -12.66 -4.63
N GLU A 61 10.31 -11.80 -5.60
CA GLU A 61 11.30 -10.98 -6.31
C GLU A 61 11.27 -9.54 -5.79
N SER A 62 12.44 -8.89 -5.74
CA SER A 62 12.58 -7.48 -5.38
C SER A 62 12.97 -6.65 -6.59
N PHE A 63 12.24 -5.55 -6.82
CA PHE A 63 12.50 -4.62 -7.91
C PHE A 63 12.79 -3.22 -7.37
N LEU A 64 13.87 -2.60 -7.84
CA LEU A 64 14.21 -1.21 -7.53
C LEU A 64 13.21 -0.26 -8.18
N LEU A 65 12.79 0.75 -7.43
CA LEU A 65 11.82 1.75 -7.84
C LEU A 65 12.45 3.15 -7.78
N SER A 66 12.14 3.97 -8.77
CA SER A 66 12.40 5.42 -8.75
C SER A 66 11.46 6.22 -7.84
N PRO A 67 10.13 5.97 -7.80
CA PRO A 67 9.23 6.76 -6.95
C PRO A 67 9.47 6.50 -5.46
N SER A 68 9.27 7.55 -4.67
CA SER A 68 9.31 7.43 -3.21
C SER A 68 8.14 6.62 -2.70
N LEU A 69 8.36 6.01 -1.55
CA LEU A 69 7.37 5.24 -0.83
C LEU A 69 6.15 6.10 -0.40
N GLU A 70 6.30 7.43 -0.30
CA GLU A 70 5.21 8.39 -0.08
C GLU A 70 4.34 8.54 -1.34
N ALA A 71 4.95 8.75 -2.51
CA ALA A 71 4.24 8.82 -3.79
C ALA A 71 3.49 7.51 -4.09
N LEU A 72 4.14 6.36 -3.84
CA LEU A 72 3.52 5.04 -3.97
C LEU A 72 2.32 4.88 -3.03
N SER A 73 2.38 5.44 -1.81
CA SER A 73 1.24 5.34 -0.88
C SER A 73 0.00 6.09 -1.36
N GLN A 74 0.16 7.16 -2.13
CA GLN A 74 -0.95 7.89 -2.74
C GLN A 74 -1.51 7.11 -3.94
N GLN A 75 -0.61 6.63 -4.81
CA GLN A 75 -0.97 5.91 -6.02
C GLN A 75 -1.65 4.55 -5.73
N PHE A 76 -1.24 3.85 -4.68
CA PHE A 76 -1.72 2.51 -4.31
C PHE A 76 -2.62 2.52 -3.07
N SER A 77 -3.21 3.66 -2.72
CA SER A 77 -3.94 3.89 -1.47
C SER A 77 -5.13 2.96 -1.22
N ALA A 78 -5.73 2.37 -2.26
CA ALA A 78 -6.85 1.44 -2.11
C ALA A 78 -6.44 0.10 -1.49
N ASP A 79 -5.32 -0.48 -1.96
CA ASP A 79 -4.88 -1.83 -1.61
C ASP A 79 -3.72 -1.85 -0.62
N PHE A 80 -3.06 -0.72 -0.40
CA PHE A 80 -1.86 -0.64 0.42
C PHE A 80 -2.00 0.31 1.60
N PHE A 81 -1.43 -0.08 2.74
CA PHE A 81 -1.39 0.73 3.94
C PHE A 81 0.01 1.13 4.34
N ARG A 82 0.20 2.43 4.59
CA ARG A 82 1.48 2.98 5.02
C ARG A 82 1.72 2.74 6.52
N ILE A 83 2.34 1.60 6.83
CA ILE A 83 2.56 1.19 8.22
C ILE A 83 3.55 2.12 8.94
N ASN A 84 4.67 2.47 8.32
CA ASN A 84 5.68 3.36 8.88
C ASN A 84 6.50 4.04 7.77
N ARG A 85 7.67 4.65 8.08
CA ARG A 85 8.52 5.28 7.06
C ARG A 85 9.23 4.29 6.14
N GLN A 86 9.29 3.01 6.49
CA GLN A 86 9.99 1.98 5.73
C GLN A 86 9.06 1.04 4.97
N PHE A 87 7.79 0.90 5.36
CA PHE A 87 6.90 -0.12 4.78
C PHE A 87 5.54 0.42 4.36
N LEU A 88 5.09 -0.06 3.20
CA LEU A 88 3.76 0.09 2.63
C LEU A 88 3.28 -1.32 2.22
N VAL A 89 2.27 -1.86 2.90
CA VAL A 89 1.92 -3.29 2.81
C VAL A 89 0.59 -3.49 2.09
N ASN A 90 0.55 -4.49 1.20
CA ASN A 90 -0.68 -4.88 0.51
C ASN A 90 -1.63 -5.63 1.44
N ARG A 91 -2.91 -5.26 1.43
CA ARG A 91 -3.98 -5.91 2.19
C ARG A 91 -4.01 -7.42 2.01
N VAL A 92 -3.89 -7.91 0.77
CA VAL A 92 -4.01 -9.34 0.47
C VAL A 92 -2.76 -10.13 0.83
N ALA A 93 -1.62 -9.46 1.04
CA ALA A 93 -0.37 -10.09 1.46
C ALA A 93 -0.35 -10.44 2.95
N ILE A 94 -1.22 -9.82 3.76
CA ILE A 94 -1.26 -10.06 5.20
C ILE A 94 -1.87 -11.44 5.45
N LYS A 95 -1.15 -12.29 6.19
CA LYS A 95 -1.61 -13.59 6.67
C LYS A 95 -2.37 -13.43 7.97
N ASP A 96 -1.71 -12.83 8.95
CA ASP A 96 -2.26 -12.52 10.27
C ASP A 96 -1.46 -11.36 10.89
N ALA A 97 -1.87 -10.95 12.09
CA ALA A 97 -1.14 -9.96 12.86
C ALA A 97 -1.12 -10.37 14.34
N SER A 98 0.04 -10.27 14.98
CA SER A 98 0.24 -10.67 16.38
C SER A 98 0.60 -9.47 17.25
N HIS A 99 0.17 -9.49 18.51
CA HIS A 99 0.60 -8.47 19.47
C HIS A 99 2.12 -8.51 19.66
N HIS A 100 2.70 -7.33 19.78
CA HIS A 100 4.12 -7.13 20.02
C HIS A 100 4.31 -6.13 21.19
N LEU A 101 5.54 -6.02 21.66
CA LEU A 101 5.90 -5.14 22.77
C LEU A 101 5.45 -3.68 22.51
N ASN A 102 5.22 -2.94 23.60
CA ASN A 102 4.82 -1.52 23.57
C ASN A 102 3.50 -1.24 22.82
N ARG A 103 2.54 -2.17 22.89
CA ARG A 103 1.25 -2.09 22.18
C ARG A 103 1.41 -1.92 20.67
N LYS A 104 2.53 -2.40 20.11
CA LYS A 104 2.71 -2.53 18.66
C LYS A 104 2.04 -3.82 18.19
N ILE A 105 1.80 -3.90 16.89
CA ILE A 105 1.38 -5.14 16.24
C ILE A 105 2.45 -5.51 15.21
N MET A 106 2.76 -6.79 15.14
CA MET A 106 3.59 -7.36 14.09
C MET A 106 2.69 -7.93 12.99
N VAL A 107 2.94 -7.52 11.75
CA VAL A 107 2.23 -8.01 10.58
C VAL A 107 3.01 -9.17 9.99
N ASN A 108 2.38 -10.33 9.88
CA ASN A 108 2.98 -11.50 9.25
C ASN A 108 2.41 -11.64 7.84
N LEU A 109 3.31 -11.82 6.87
CA LEU A 109 2.94 -11.91 5.46
C LEU A 109 2.74 -13.37 5.04
N LYS A 110 1.97 -13.56 3.97
CA LYS A 110 1.82 -14.85 3.27
C LYS A 110 3.09 -15.26 2.52
N VAL A 111 3.94 -14.28 2.20
CA VAL A 111 5.25 -14.48 1.58
C VAL A 111 6.35 -14.34 2.61
N PRO A 112 7.47 -15.08 2.47
CA PRO A 112 8.61 -14.91 3.37
C PRO A 112 9.20 -13.50 3.21
N PHE A 113 9.44 -12.82 4.33
CA PHE A 113 10.13 -11.53 4.32
C PHE A 113 11.01 -11.43 5.57
N LYS A 114 12.28 -11.09 5.39
CA LYS A 114 13.32 -11.23 6.43
C LYS A 114 13.20 -10.19 7.56
N VAL A 115 12.59 -9.04 7.28
CA VAL A 115 12.55 -7.92 8.22
C VAL A 115 11.17 -7.85 8.89
N PRO A 116 11.10 -7.75 10.23
CA PRO A 116 9.83 -7.67 10.95
C PRO A 116 9.08 -6.38 10.60
N ILE A 117 7.80 -6.53 10.24
CA ILE A 117 6.93 -5.40 9.88
C ILE A 117 6.10 -5.00 11.11
N LEU A 118 6.49 -3.89 11.73
CA LEU A 118 5.87 -3.40 12.96
C LEU A 118 4.98 -2.19 12.72
N VAL A 119 3.72 -2.30 13.14
CA VAL A 119 2.75 -1.20 13.22
C VAL A 119 2.92 -0.50 14.58
N GLY A 120 3.25 0.78 14.54
CA GLY A 120 3.39 1.60 15.75
C GLY A 120 2.04 1.80 16.45
N LYS A 121 2.05 1.91 17.79
CA LYS A 121 0.86 2.09 18.65
C LYS A 121 -0.16 3.10 18.11
N LEU A 122 0.30 4.27 17.64
CA LEU A 122 -0.57 5.35 17.15
C LEU A 122 -1.31 4.99 15.85
N LYS A 123 -0.81 4.02 15.07
CA LYS A 123 -1.38 3.61 13.79
C LYS A 123 -2.16 2.30 13.86
N VAL A 124 -2.12 1.59 14.99
CA VAL A 124 -2.77 0.27 15.14
C VAL A 124 -4.26 0.34 14.80
N THR A 125 -5.00 1.28 15.39
CA THR A 125 -6.45 1.40 15.14
C THR A 125 -6.75 1.69 13.67
N ALA A 126 -6.03 2.63 13.06
CA ALA A 126 -6.20 2.96 11.65
C ALA A 126 -5.89 1.78 10.72
N PHE A 127 -4.81 1.05 11.03
CA PHE A 127 -4.42 -0.15 10.28
C PHE A 127 -5.49 -1.25 10.37
N LEU A 128 -6.00 -1.54 11.57
CA LEU A 128 -7.02 -2.58 11.76
C LEU A 128 -8.35 -2.23 11.07
N ASN A 129 -8.77 -0.95 11.12
CA ASN A 129 -9.96 -0.50 10.40
C ASN A 129 -9.79 -0.66 8.89
N TRP A 130 -8.67 -0.18 8.35
CA TRP A 130 -8.35 -0.33 6.93
C TRP A 130 -8.27 -1.80 6.51
N TRP A 131 -7.72 -2.68 7.34
CA TRP A 131 -7.61 -4.11 7.02
C TRP A 131 -8.97 -4.80 7.04
N ALA A 132 -9.85 -4.41 7.96
CA ALA A 132 -11.23 -4.89 8.04
C ALA A 132 -12.16 -4.31 6.95
N GLY A 133 -11.68 -3.38 6.12
CA GLY A 133 -12.48 -2.71 5.10
C GLY A 133 -13.52 -1.73 5.66
N LYS A 134 -13.24 -1.15 6.84
CA LYS A 134 -14.08 -0.15 7.51
C LYS A 134 -13.65 1.27 7.17
#